data_AF-A0A954IA78-F1
#
_entry.id   AF-A0A954IA78-F1
#
_cell.length_a   1.000
_cell.length_b   1.000
_cell.length_c   1.000
_cell.angle_alpha   90.00
_cell.angle_beta   90.00
_cell.angle_gamma   90.00
#
_symmetry.space_group_name_H-M   'P 1'
#
loop_
_entity.id
_entity.type
_entity.pdbx_description
1 polymer ?
#
loop_
_entity_poly.entity_id
_entity_poly.type
_entity_poly.pdbx_seq_one_letter_code
_entity_poly.pdbx_strand_id
1 'polypeptide(L)'
;MLNHISMAKISGWSPGGILLAMLISLTAAADDWPQFLGRQRNGISSETGLLTTFPDAGPPALWSQPVGSGMSGVAVANDSIYTL
;
A
#
# COMPACT_ATOMS: atom_id res chain seq x y z
N MET A 1 -0.36 -40.95 14.87
CA MET A 1 -1.45 -40.00 14.58
C MET A 1 -0.85 -38.84 13.78
N LEU A 2 -0.94 -38.88 12.45
CA LEU A 2 -0.49 -37.81 11.56
C LEU A 2 -1.73 -37.10 11.01
N ASN A 3 -1.83 -35.80 11.27
CA ASN A 3 -2.91 -34.97 10.74
C ASN A 3 -2.46 -34.48 9.36
N HIS A 4 -3.00 -35.08 8.30
CA HIS A 4 -2.82 -34.63 6.92
C HIS A 4 -3.56 -33.29 6.73
N ILE A 5 -2.82 -32.18 6.75
CA ILE A 5 -3.32 -30.91 6.24
C ILE A 5 -3.27 -31.02 4.71
N SER A 6 -4.43 -31.19 4.08
CA SER A 6 -4.55 -31.18 2.63
C SER A 6 -4.24 -29.77 2.13
N MET A 7 -3.07 -29.58 1.54
CA MET A 7 -2.75 -28.38 0.77
C MET A 7 -3.67 -28.37 -0.46
N ALA A 8 -4.67 -27.50 -0.46
CA ALA A 8 -5.40 -27.19 -1.67
C ALA A 8 -4.40 -26.66 -2.71
N LYS A 9 -4.11 -27.47 -3.74
CA LYS A 9 -3.42 -27.01 -4.95
C LYS A 9 -4.26 -25.87 -5.51
N ILE A 10 -3.79 -24.63 -5.39
CA ILE A 10 -4.37 -23.48 -6.06
C ILE A 10 -4.05 -23.66 -7.55
N SER A 11 -4.84 -24.47 -8.25
CA SER A 11 -4.60 -24.81 -9.64
C SER A 11 -5.08 -23.67 -10.54
N GLY A 12 -4.14 -23.13 -11.32
CA GLY A 12 -4.41 -22.52 -12.62
C GLY A 12 -4.99 -21.12 -12.57
N TRP A 13 -4.12 -20.12 -12.57
CA TRP A 13 -4.51 -18.78 -12.99
C TRP A 13 -4.77 -18.85 -14.50
N SER A 14 -6.03 -18.73 -14.92
CA SER A 14 -6.36 -18.67 -16.34
C SER A 14 -5.78 -17.38 -16.93
N PRO A 15 -5.43 -17.34 -18.23
CA PRO A 15 -4.99 -16.11 -18.88
C PRO A 15 -5.99 -14.96 -18.71
N GLY A 16 -7.29 -15.28 -18.66
CA GLY A 16 -8.34 -14.31 -18.37
C GLY A 16 -8.31 -13.78 -16.94
N GLY A 17 -7.98 -14.62 -15.95
CA GLY A 17 -7.81 -14.18 -14.56
C GLY A 17 -6.61 -13.25 -14.38
N ILE A 18 -5.50 -13.54 -15.07
CA ILE A 18 -4.31 -12.67 -15.07
C ILE A 18 -4.61 -11.32 -15.74
N LEU A 19 -5.25 -11.35 -16.91
CA LEU A 19 -5.62 -10.14 -17.66
C LEU A 19 -6.59 -9.26 -16.84
N LEU A 20 -7.56 -9.88 -16.18
CA LEU A 20 -8.50 -9.17 -15.31
C LEU A 20 -7.79 -8.51 -14.12
N ALA A 21 -6.86 -9.20 -13.46
CA ALA A 21 -6.07 -8.63 -12.38
C ALA A 21 -5.21 -7.45 -12.85
N MET A 22 -4.56 -7.55 -14.01
CA MET A 22 -3.78 -6.45 -14.60
C MET A 22 -4.65 -5.23 -14.94
N LEU A 23 -5.86 -5.45 -15.47
CA LEU A 23 -6.80 -4.37 -15.78
C LEU A 23 -7.28 -3.64 -14.52
N ILE A 24 -7.47 -4.36 -13.40
CA ILE A 24 -7.86 -3.77 -12.12
C ILE A 24 -6.72 -2.92 -11.55
N SER A 25 -5.47 -3.39 -11.63
CA SER A 25 -4.30 -2.63 -11.16
C SER A 25 -4.09 -1.31 -11.91
N LEU A 26 -4.53 -1.20 -13.18
CA LEU A 26 -4.42 0.05 -13.96
C LEU A 26 -5.34 1.18 -13.47
N THR A 27 -6.37 0.86 -12.67
CA THR A 27 -7.37 1.85 -12.22
C THR A 27 -7.07 2.46 -10.85
N ALA A 28 -6.04 1.98 -10.15
CA ALA A 28 -5.61 2.54 -8.87
C ALA A 28 -4.77 3.81 -9.09
N ALA A 29 -5.42 4.91 -9.48
CA ALA A 29 -4.80 6.22 -9.54
C ALA A 29 -4.87 6.87 -8.15
N ALA A 30 -3.79 6.77 -7.37
CA ALA A 30 -3.62 7.57 -6.16
C ALA A 30 -3.28 9.02 -6.52
N ASP A 31 -3.64 9.98 -5.67
CA ASP A 31 -3.32 11.40 -5.89
C ASP A 31 -1.88 11.66 -5.40
N ASP A 32 -0.90 11.44 -6.26
CA ASP A 32 0.52 11.57 -5.92
C ASP A 32 0.88 13.02 -5.50
N TRP A 33 1.83 13.14 -4.56
CA TRP A 33 2.37 14.42 -4.08
C TRP A 33 3.79 14.65 -4.61
N PRO A 34 3.96 15.09 -5.88
CA PRO A 34 5.28 15.24 -6.49
C PRO A 34 6.10 16.41 -5.92
N GLN A 35 5.51 17.26 -5.09
CA GLN A 35 6.13 18.45 -4.53
C GLN A 35 5.51 18.82 -3.18
N PHE A 36 6.17 19.72 -2.44
CA PHE A 36 5.67 20.21 -1.15
C PHE A 36 4.27 20.81 -1.30
N LEU A 37 3.37 20.41 -0.38
CA LEU A 37 1.93 20.74 -0.38
C LEU A 37 1.13 20.13 -1.55
N GLY A 38 1.65 19.09 -2.19
CA GLY A 38 0.96 18.32 -3.22
C GLY A 38 0.97 19.00 -4.59
N ARG A 39 0.33 18.35 -5.57
CA ARG A 39 0.26 18.82 -6.96
C ARG A 39 -0.24 20.27 -7.07
N GLN A 40 -1.21 20.65 -6.25
CA GLN A 40 -1.81 21.99 -6.24
C GLN A 40 -1.13 22.98 -5.27
N ARG A 41 -0.13 22.54 -4.49
CA ARG A 41 0.60 23.32 -3.49
C ARG A 41 -0.28 23.96 -2.40
N ASN A 42 -1.41 23.33 -2.09
CA ASN A 42 -2.39 23.83 -1.12
C ASN A 42 -2.46 22.95 0.14
N GLY A 43 -1.78 21.80 0.18
CA GLY A 43 -1.76 20.90 1.32
C GLY A 43 -3.06 20.12 1.52
N ILE A 44 -3.91 20.02 0.49
CA ILE A 44 -5.20 19.33 0.55
C ILE A 44 -5.13 18.04 -0.27
N SER A 45 -5.41 16.89 0.33
CA SER A 45 -5.60 15.62 -0.39
C SER A 45 -7.03 15.54 -0.94
N SER A 46 -7.16 15.06 -2.18
CA SER A 46 -8.47 14.80 -2.83
C SER A 46 -9.00 13.38 -2.59
N GLU A 47 -8.23 12.55 -1.89
CA GLU A 47 -8.56 11.15 -1.63
C GLU A 47 -9.82 11.00 -0.77
N THR A 48 -10.60 9.95 -1.06
CA THR A 48 -11.85 9.63 -0.36
C THR A 48 -11.86 8.16 0.08
N GLY A 49 -12.82 7.77 0.91
CA GLY A 49 -12.89 6.38 1.42
C GLY A 49 -11.80 6.03 2.44
N LEU A 50 -11.09 7.03 2.96
CA LEU A 50 -10.13 6.85 4.04
C LEU A 50 -10.84 6.45 5.33
N LEU A 51 -10.19 5.61 6.13
CA LEU A 51 -10.65 5.30 7.48
C LEU A 51 -10.63 6.58 8.33
N THR A 52 -11.79 6.97 8.85
CA THR A 52 -11.91 8.07 9.83
C THR A 52 -11.61 7.62 11.25
N THR A 53 -11.60 6.31 11.50
CA THR A 53 -11.32 5.71 12.80
C THR A 53 -10.63 4.38 12.58
N PHE A 54 -9.56 4.13 13.33
CA PHE A 54 -8.89 2.83 13.32
C PHE A 54 -9.70 1.81 14.14
N PRO A 55 -9.60 0.51 13.82
CA PRO A 55 -10.05 -0.54 14.72
C PRO A 55 -9.37 -0.43 16.09
N ASP A 56 -9.98 -0.95 17.16
CA ASP A 56 -9.43 -0.90 18.52
C ASP A 56 -8.00 -1.50 18.62
N ALA A 57 -7.74 -2.55 17.83
CA ALA A 57 -6.42 -3.19 17.76
C ALA A 57 -5.40 -2.42 16.91
N GLY A 58 -5.83 -1.38 16.18
CA GLY A 58 -5.04 -0.66 15.21
C GLY A 58 -4.80 -1.41 13.90
N PRO A 59 -4.22 -0.75 12.88
CA PRO A 59 -3.74 -1.42 11.68
C PRO A 59 -2.54 -2.34 12.02
N PRO A 60 -2.41 -3.49 11.35
CA PRO A 60 -1.27 -4.37 11.58
C PRO A 60 0.04 -3.70 11.12
N ALA A 61 1.09 -3.81 11.94
CA ALA A 61 2.43 -3.39 11.54
C ALA A 61 3.01 -4.40 10.53
N LEU A 62 3.32 -3.93 9.31
CA LEU A 62 3.86 -4.79 8.26
C LEU A 62 5.38 -4.94 8.33
N TRP A 63 6.09 -3.86 8.67
CA TRP A 63 7.55 -3.83 8.79
C TRP A 63 8.00 -2.64 9.64
N SER A 64 9.26 -2.67 10.08
CA SER A 64 9.91 -1.56 10.78
C SER A 64 11.41 -1.56 10.47
N GLN A 65 12.04 -0.38 10.42
CA GLN A 65 13.45 -0.22 10.13
C GLN A 65 14.08 0.91 10.98
N PRO A 66 15.20 0.68 11.68
CA PRO A 66 15.93 1.75 12.35
C PRO A 66 16.58 2.71 11.34
N VAL A 67 16.33 4.02 11.47
CA VAL A 67 16.83 5.07 10.54
C VAL A 67 17.74 6.11 11.20
N GLY A 68 18.17 5.87 12.44
CA GLY A 68 19.01 6.80 13.20
C GLY A 68 18.21 7.91 13.88
N SER A 69 18.92 8.94 14.37
CA SER A 69 18.33 10.09 15.06
C SER A 69 18.27 11.31 14.14
N GLY A 70 17.08 11.88 13.95
CA GLY A 70 16.87 13.08 13.12
C GLY A 70 15.43 13.60 13.19
N MET A 71 15.20 14.81 12.69
CA MET A 71 13.88 15.41 12.50
C MET A 71 13.60 15.50 11.00
N SER A 72 13.25 14.36 10.41
CA SER A 72 12.98 14.22 8.98
C SER A 72 11.55 13.78 8.73
N GLY A 73 10.94 14.33 7.68
CA GLY A 73 9.72 13.76 7.12
C GLY A 73 10.03 12.48 6.34
N VAL A 74 9.02 11.63 6.16
CA VAL A 74 9.12 10.43 5.30
C VAL A 74 8.27 10.64 4.06
N ALA A 75 8.85 10.39 2.89
CA ALA A 75 8.14 10.38 1.61
C ALA A 75 8.26 9.01 0.94
N VAL A 76 7.17 8.56 0.32
CA VAL A 76 7.14 7.34 -0.49
C VAL A 76 6.94 7.77 -1.93
N ALA A 77 7.81 7.29 -2.82
CA ALA A 77 7.69 7.53 -4.25
C ALA A 77 8.15 6.29 -5.01
N ASN A 78 7.29 5.81 -5.92
CA ASN A 78 7.45 4.52 -6.57
C ASN A 78 7.65 3.42 -5.50
N ASP A 79 8.68 2.58 -5.64
CA ASP A 79 8.98 1.49 -4.71
C ASP A 79 10.05 1.86 -3.67
N SER A 80 10.14 3.14 -3.29
CA SER A 80 11.21 3.63 -2.41
C SER A 80 10.71 4.60 -1.35
N ILE A 81 11.40 4.58 -0.21
CA ILE A 81 11.12 5.41 0.96
C ILE A 81 12.32 6.33 1.19
N TYR A 82 12.04 7.62 1.35
CA TYR A 82 13.04 8.67 1.53
C TYR A 82 12.81 9.39 2.86
N THR A 83 13.91 9.67 3.57
CA THR A 83 13.94 10.60 4.70
C THR A 83 14.44 11.95 4.19
N LEU A 84 13.66 13.01 4.41
CA LEU A 84 13.94 14.37 3.92
C LEU A 84 14.77 15.21 4.90
#